data_AF-A0A8S9YUP8-F1
#
_entry.id   AF-A0A8S9YUP8-F1
#
_cell.length_a   1.000
_cell.length_b   1.000
_cell.length_c   1.000
_cell.angle_alpha   90.00
_cell.angle_beta   90.00
_cell.angle_gamma   90.00
#
_symmetry.space_group_name_H-M   'P 1'
#
loop_
_entity.id
_entity.type
_entity.pdbx_description
1 polymer ?
#
loop_
_entity_poly.entity_id
_entity_poly.type
_entity_poly.pdbx_seq_one_letter_code
_entity_poly.pdbx_strand_id
1 'polypeptide(L)'
;MAAPHVFLDPTKPTTFSAVFKHVSPPTAIENCLFCHIVHPRLKNLVTTRGCFVDIYCLKEDDSSDAHLNWLSTTCVYENIIDIAPVRFIGDKLDSLLISFNEAKVAVMGFDSILYELKTLSLHNYEFENLKSGRIQFSRLPILRVDPLQRCAVLLVYDRHLAVMPFRRSETLATGDKYLSKPLSTAKGRQSWERRATAPLLATFTTCLSSSTGEKINNVLDMQFLHGFYEPTLLVLYEPIGTWAGRVSARRDTCCIVALSFNLQKRTNPVIWFQESLPYDCSCVYSVPQPIGMFFLVVSLVASYIKYGPKTFSICYFSCLYICCLT
;
A
#
# COMPACT_ATOMS: atom_id res chain seq x y z
N MET A 1 -39.43 -1.47 58.88
CA MET A 1 -37.99 -1.14 58.94
C MET A 1 -37.47 -1.15 57.50
N ALA A 2 -37.56 -0.01 56.82
CA ALA A 2 -37.25 0.11 55.40
C ALA A 2 -35.74 0.33 55.23
N ALA A 3 -35.10 -0.45 54.35
CA ALA A 3 -33.69 -0.28 54.00
C ALA A 3 -33.49 1.08 53.31
N PRO A 4 -32.38 1.80 53.57
CA PRO A 4 -32.15 3.08 52.93
C PRO A 4 -31.83 2.85 51.45
N HIS A 5 -32.58 3.53 50.58
CA HIS A 5 -32.24 3.65 49.17
C HIS A 5 -30.87 4.34 49.05
N VAL A 6 -29.85 3.59 48.64
CA VAL A 6 -28.55 4.13 48.25
C VAL A 6 -28.74 4.87 46.94
N PHE A 7 -28.96 6.17 47.01
CA PHE A 7 -28.83 7.06 45.85
C PHE A 7 -27.35 7.03 45.42
N LEU A 8 -27.08 6.39 44.29
CA LEU A 8 -25.80 6.46 43.60
C LEU A 8 -25.62 7.89 43.09
N ASP A 9 -24.63 8.58 43.64
CA ASP A 9 -24.21 9.92 43.25
C ASP A 9 -23.64 9.89 41.81
N PRO A 10 -24.29 10.52 40.82
CA PRO A 10 -23.85 10.50 39.42
C PRO A 10 -22.56 11.29 39.18
N THR A 11 -22.04 12.00 40.19
CA THR A 11 -20.80 12.79 40.10
C THR A 11 -19.54 12.02 40.53
N LYS A 12 -19.70 10.81 41.10
CA LYS A 12 -18.55 9.95 41.40
C LYS A 12 -18.11 9.21 40.15
N PRO A 13 -16.85 9.35 39.69
CA PRO A 13 -16.33 8.52 38.62
C PRO A 13 -16.41 7.07 39.09
N THR A 14 -17.30 6.30 38.48
CA THR A 14 -17.35 4.86 38.68
C THR A 14 -16.04 4.31 38.14
N THR A 15 -15.13 3.92 39.02
CA THR A 15 -13.86 3.30 38.66
C THR A 15 -14.12 1.90 38.12
N PHE A 16 -14.52 1.80 36.86
CA PHE A 16 -14.59 0.54 36.15
C PHE A 16 -13.22 0.23 35.55
N SER A 17 -12.61 -0.86 36.01
CA SER A 17 -11.41 -1.44 35.41
C SER A 17 -11.82 -2.63 34.56
N ALA A 18 -11.40 -2.64 33.30
CA ALA A 18 -11.58 -3.78 32.40
C ALA A 18 -10.21 -4.23 31.89
N VAL A 19 -10.06 -5.54 31.67
CA VAL A 19 -8.84 -6.13 31.08
C VAL A 19 -9.24 -6.81 29.77
N PHE A 20 -8.54 -6.44 28.71
CA PHE A 20 -8.68 -7.10 27.42
C PHE A 20 -7.65 -8.22 27.27
N LYS A 21 -8.09 -9.41 26.85
CA LYS A 21 -7.21 -10.55 26.57
C LYS A 21 -7.76 -11.35 25.39
N HIS A 22 -6.91 -11.66 24.43
CA HIS A 22 -7.23 -12.64 23.39
C HIS A 22 -7.24 -14.04 23.99
N VAL A 23 -8.40 -14.71 23.96
CA VAL A 23 -8.52 -16.13 24.33
C VAL A 23 -8.10 -17.02 23.16
N SER A 24 -8.51 -16.65 21.95
CA SER A 24 -8.06 -17.24 20.69
C SER A 24 -7.63 -16.11 19.75
N PRO A 25 -6.51 -16.25 19.01
CA PRO A 25 -6.16 -15.28 17.98
C PRO A 25 -7.20 -15.32 16.82
N PRO A 26 -7.34 -14.22 16.06
CA PRO A 26 -8.15 -14.20 14.85
C PRO A 26 -7.63 -15.22 13.82
N THR A 27 -8.54 -15.91 13.13
CA THR A 27 -8.20 -16.95 12.15
C THR A 27 -8.41 -16.52 10.70
N ALA A 28 -9.22 -15.50 10.46
CA ALA A 28 -9.46 -14.97 9.13
C ALA A 28 -8.19 -14.32 8.57
N ILE A 29 -7.80 -14.71 7.35
CA ILE A 29 -6.68 -14.12 6.63
C ILE A 29 -7.22 -12.98 5.78
N GLU A 30 -6.67 -11.78 5.98
CA GLU A 30 -7.09 -10.57 5.27
C GLU A 30 -6.18 -10.28 4.08
N ASN A 31 -4.86 -10.37 4.28
CA ASN A 31 -3.87 -10.18 3.23
C ASN A 31 -2.85 -11.32 3.21
N CYS A 32 -2.28 -11.58 2.04
CA CYS A 32 -1.18 -12.51 1.86
C CYS A 32 -0.17 -11.99 0.83
N LEU A 33 1.10 -12.31 1.02
CA LEU A 33 2.17 -11.99 0.08
C LEU A 33 3.23 -13.09 0.04
N PHE A 34 3.96 -13.16 -1.07
CA PHE A 34 5.01 -14.16 -1.27
C PHE A 34 6.34 -13.47 -1.57
N CYS A 35 7.24 -13.44 -0.57
CA CYS A 35 8.47 -12.65 -0.62
C CYS A 35 9.66 -13.36 0.03
N HIS A 36 10.86 -12.84 -0.18
CA HIS A 36 12.12 -13.38 0.32
C HIS A 36 12.46 -12.79 1.70
N ILE A 37 11.66 -13.09 2.72
CA ILE A 37 11.81 -12.46 4.02
C ILE A 37 12.83 -13.14 4.93
N VAL A 38 12.96 -14.47 4.84
CA VAL A 38 13.90 -15.25 5.67
C VAL A 38 15.17 -15.59 4.91
N HIS A 39 15.07 -15.86 3.61
CA HIS A 39 16.20 -16.31 2.79
C HIS A 39 16.23 -15.65 1.41
N PRO A 40 17.41 -15.30 0.84
CA PRO A 40 17.48 -14.56 -0.43
C PRO A 40 16.99 -15.33 -1.66
N ARG A 41 16.94 -16.66 -1.57
CA ARG A 41 16.54 -17.54 -2.69
C ARG A 41 15.17 -18.19 -2.48
N LEU A 42 14.82 -18.47 -1.24
CA LEU A 42 13.56 -19.14 -0.92
C LEU A 42 12.53 -18.06 -0.64
N LYS A 43 11.31 -18.26 -1.11
CA LYS A 43 10.20 -17.39 -0.81
C LYS A 43 9.40 -17.95 0.35
N ASN A 44 8.86 -17.05 1.15
CA ASN A 44 8.02 -17.36 2.28
C ASN A 44 6.65 -16.75 2.02
N LEU A 45 5.62 -17.46 2.48
CA LEU A 45 4.27 -16.93 2.52
C LEU A 45 4.12 -16.11 3.79
N VAL A 46 3.74 -14.85 3.67
CA VAL A 46 3.41 -13.99 4.80
C VAL A 46 1.92 -13.71 4.75
N THR A 47 1.23 -13.87 5.87
CA THR A 47 -0.21 -13.63 5.98
C THR A 47 -0.53 -12.71 7.14
N THR A 48 -1.57 -11.89 6.99
CA THR A 48 -2.06 -11.02 8.06
C THR A 48 -3.43 -11.49 8.54
N ARG A 49 -3.62 -11.47 9.86
CA ARG A 49 -4.86 -11.86 10.55
C ARG A 49 -5.19 -10.80 11.60
N GLY A 50 -5.90 -9.74 11.23
CA GLY A 50 -6.13 -8.59 12.10
C GLY A 50 -4.82 -7.89 12.48
N CYS A 51 -4.37 -8.07 13.72
CA CYS A 51 -3.11 -7.51 14.21
C CYS A 51 -1.94 -8.52 14.23
N PHE A 52 -2.11 -9.72 13.67
CA PHE A 52 -1.05 -10.73 13.62
C PHE A 52 -0.45 -10.82 12.23
N VAL A 53 0.88 -10.93 12.16
CA VAL A 53 1.64 -11.26 10.96
C VAL A 53 2.28 -12.62 11.16
N ASP A 54 1.96 -13.57 10.29
CA ASP A 54 2.59 -14.88 10.27
C ASP A 54 3.49 -15.06 9.07
N ILE A 55 4.55 -15.84 9.26
CA ILE A 55 5.47 -16.24 8.21
C ILE A 55 5.44 -17.76 8.12
N TYR A 56 5.25 -18.28 6.91
CA TYR A 56 5.22 -19.70 6.58
C TYR A 56 6.29 -20.03 5.52
N CYS A 57 6.81 -21.25 5.59
CA CYS A 57 7.65 -21.86 4.59
C CYS A 57 6.88 -22.97 3.87
N LEU A 58 6.89 -22.95 2.54
CA LEU A 58 6.37 -24.06 1.76
C LEU A 58 7.40 -25.21 1.79
N LYS A 59 6.98 -26.40 2.25
CA LYS A 59 7.75 -27.62 2.06
C LYS A 59 6.97 -28.59 1.20
N GLU A 60 7.67 -29.21 0.28
CA GLU A 60 7.17 -30.30 -0.54
C GLU A 60 7.81 -31.58 0.00
N ASP A 61 7.00 -32.55 0.40
CA ASP A 61 7.48 -33.86 0.82
C ASP A 61 7.71 -34.76 -0.40
N ASP A 62 8.55 -35.78 -0.23
CA ASP A 62 8.84 -36.80 -1.25
C ASP A 62 7.57 -37.52 -1.74
N SER A 63 6.47 -37.45 -0.97
CA SER A 63 5.14 -38.01 -1.31
C SER A 63 4.30 -37.15 -2.26
N SER A 64 4.84 -36.03 -2.79
CA SER A 64 4.11 -35.01 -3.59
C SER A 64 3.08 -34.19 -2.80
N ASP A 65 3.04 -34.33 -1.47
CA ASP A 65 2.21 -33.49 -0.61
C ASP A 65 2.95 -32.19 -0.26
N ALA A 66 2.29 -31.05 -0.48
CA ALA A 66 2.83 -29.74 -0.11
C ALA A 66 2.16 -29.25 1.18
N HIS A 67 2.97 -28.86 2.16
CA HIS A 67 2.48 -28.33 3.43
C HIS A 67 3.16 -27.01 3.80
N LEU A 68 2.43 -26.16 4.50
CA LEU A 68 2.92 -24.87 5.01
C LEU A 68 3.45 -25.07 6.43
N ASN A 69 4.76 -24.91 6.59
CA ASN A 69 5.40 -24.89 7.90
C ASN A 69 5.39 -23.50 8.48
N TRP A 70 4.75 -23.33 9.63
CA TRP A 70 4.81 -22.09 10.40
C TRP A 70 6.24 -21.80 10.87
N LEU A 71 6.67 -20.55 10.73
CA LEU A 71 7.99 -20.09 11.15
C LEU A 71 7.90 -19.15 12.35
N SER A 72 7.14 -18.07 12.24
CA SER A 72 7.06 -17.03 13.27
C SER A 72 5.72 -16.31 13.19
N THR A 73 5.24 -15.83 14.33
CA THR A 73 4.07 -14.97 14.47
C THR A 73 4.47 -13.72 15.24
N THR A 74 4.22 -12.55 14.68
CA THR A 74 4.41 -11.26 15.36
C THR A 74 3.05 -10.58 15.53
N CYS A 75 2.77 -10.11 16.76
CA CYS A 75 1.59 -9.31 17.04
C CYS A 75 1.96 -7.82 17.02
N VAL A 76 1.24 -7.03 16.24
CA VAL A 76 1.29 -5.57 16.26
C VAL A 76 0.11 -5.02 17.07
N TYR A 77 0.19 -3.76 17.48
CA TYR A 77 -0.80 -3.17 18.41
C TYR A 77 -2.00 -2.52 17.71
N GLU A 78 -2.01 -2.46 16.38
CA GLU A 78 -3.09 -1.89 15.59
C GLU A 78 -3.54 -2.88 14.50
N ASN A 79 -4.77 -2.70 14.00
CA ASN A 79 -5.28 -3.54 12.93
C ASN A 79 -4.52 -3.26 11.63
N ILE A 80 -4.04 -4.31 10.98
CA ILE A 80 -3.35 -4.22 9.71
C ILE A 80 -4.38 -4.06 8.60
N ILE A 81 -4.19 -3.05 7.75
CA ILE A 81 -5.10 -2.80 6.62
C ILE A 81 -4.53 -3.38 5.33
N ASP A 82 -3.28 -3.05 5.02
CA ASP A 82 -2.62 -3.46 3.79
C ASP A 82 -1.14 -3.77 4.09
N ILE A 83 -0.54 -4.61 3.26
CA ILE A 83 0.84 -5.06 3.43
C ILE A 83 1.51 -5.25 2.07
N ALA A 84 2.74 -4.76 1.94
CA ALA A 84 3.49 -4.85 0.69
C ALA A 84 4.97 -5.20 0.94
N PRO A 85 5.58 -6.07 0.12
CA PRO A 85 7.01 -6.35 0.20
C PRO A 85 7.82 -5.21 -0.43
N VAL A 86 8.96 -4.91 0.18
CA VAL A 86 9.94 -3.97 -0.36
C VAL A 86 11.34 -4.55 -0.29
N ARG A 87 12.10 -4.44 -1.37
CA ARG A 87 13.53 -4.76 -1.38
C ARG A 87 14.33 -3.48 -1.52
N PHE A 88 14.97 -3.06 -0.43
CA PHE A 88 15.83 -1.90 -0.49
C PHE A 88 17.15 -2.19 -1.20
N ILE A 89 17.77 -1.15 -1.75
CA ILE A 89 19.06 -1.26 -2.45
C ILE A 89 20.13 -1.85 -1.53
N GLY A 90 20.81 -2.90 -2.02
CA GLY A 90 21.87 -3.59 -1.28
C GLY A 90 21.37 -4.64 -0.28
N ASP A 91 20.05 -4.76 -0.07
CA ASP A 91 19.49 -5.79 0.80
C ASP A 91 19.22 -7.07 -0.01
N LYS A 92 19.47 -8.21 0.63
CA LYS A 92 19.22 -9.53 0.02
C LYS A 92 17.85 -10.10 0.38
N LEU A 93 17.28 -9.63 1.49
CA LEU A 93 15.95 -10.01 1.97
C LEU A 93 14.97 -8.87 1.74
N ASP A 94 13.71 -9.24 1.65
CA ASP A 94 12.59 -8.30 1.60
C ASP A 94 12.26 -7.82 3.02
N SER A 95 11.93 -6.54 3.12
CA SER A 95 11.24 -5.96 4.27
C SER A 95 9.75 -5.85 3.96
N LEU A 96 8.95 -5.66 4.99
CA LEU A 96 7.51 -5.50 4.92
C LEU A 96 7.14 -4.03 5.18
N LEU A 97 6.32 -3.45 4.32
CA LEU A 97 5.59 -2.23 4.60
C LEU A 97 4.18 -2.64 5.06
N ILE A 98 3.77 -2.18 6.22
CA ILE A 98 2.48 -2.50 6.83
C ILE A 98 1.75 -1.18 7.05
N SER A 99 0.53 -1.05 6.50
CA SER A 99 -0.35 0.09 6.75
C SER A 99 -1.37 -0.22 7.84
N PHE A 100 -1.77 0.82 8.55
CA PHE A 100 -2.77 0.76 9.61
C PHE A 100 -3.93 1.71 9.31
N ASN A 101 -5.02 1.58 10.06
CA ASN A 101 -6.28 2.28 9.82
C ASN A 101 -6.13 3.81 9.76
N GLU A 102 -5.32 4.38 10.64
CA GLU A 102 -5.21 5.83 10.82
C GLU A 102 -4.12 6.47 9.94
N ALA A 103 -3.84 5.95 8.74
CA ALA A 103 -2.79 6.50 7.86
C ALA A 103 -1.37 6.47 8.49
N LYS A 104 -1.05 5.37 9.17
CA LYS A 104 0.30 5.04 9.62
C LYS A 104 0.92 3.97 8.72
N VAL A 105 2.24 3.97 8.62
CA VAL A 105 3.02 2.89 7.97
C VAL A 105 4.19 2.48 8.86
N ALA A 106 4.35 1.18 9.06
CA ALA A 106 5.54 0.59 9.65
C ALA A 106 6.36 -0.12 8.57
N VAL A 107 7.67 0.08 8.62
CA VAL A 107 8.63 -0.74 7.87
C VAL A 107 9.20 -1.77 8.84
N MET A 108 9.03 -3.05 8.55
CA MET A 108 9.52 -4.15 9.38
C MET A 108 10.48 -5.03 8.60
N GLY A 109 11.63 -5.34 9.19
CA GLY A 109 12.59 -6.30 8.67
C GLY A 109 12.60 -7.55 9.53
N PHE A 110 13.00 -8.69 8.98
CA PHE A 110 13.12 -9.93 9.73
C PHE A 110 14.50 -10.06 10.36
N ASP A 111 14.55 -10.25 11.67
CA ASP A 111 15.79 -10.53 12.39
C ASP A 111 16.03 -12.05 12.40
N SER A 112 17.01 -12.50 11.61
CA SER A 112 17.37 -13.93 11.53
C SER A 112 17.91 -14.54 12.83
N ILE A 113 18.39 -13.71 13.77
CA ILE A 113 18.97 -14.19 15.04
C ILE A 113 17.85 -14.43 16.06
N LEU A 114 16.94 -13.46 16.19
CA LEU A 114 15.81 -13.53 17.13
C LEU A 114 14.60 -14.27 16.54
N TYR A 115 14.58 -14.45 15.22
CA TYR A 115 13.49 -15.07 14.47
C TYR A 115 12.15 -14.32 14.60
N GLU A 116 12.24 -12.99 14.66
CA GLU A 116 11.13 -12.08 14.88
C GLU A 116 11.16 -10.91 13.89
N LEU A 117 10.00 -10.30 13.64
CA LEU A 117 9.92 -9.06 12.87
C LEU A 117 10.30 -7.87 13.75
N LYS A 118 11.25 -7.07 13.27
CA LYS A 118 11.73 -5.86 13.92
C LYS A 118 11.32 -4.63 13.12
N THR A 119 10.79 -3.64 13.82
CA THR A 119 10.50 -2.32 13.24
C THR A 119 11.78 -1.59 12.87
N LEU A 120 11.90 -1.20 11.60
CA LEU A 120 12.99 -0.42 11.04
C LEU A 120 12.65 1.07 10.96
N SER A 121 11.40 1.43 10.66
CA SER A 121 10.93 2.81 10.73
C SER A 121 9.41 2.88 10.88
N LEU A 122 8.93 4.00 11.41
CA LEU A 122 7.52 4.31 11.58
C LEU A 122 7.23 5.67 10.94
N HIS A 123 6.13 5.75 10.20
CA HIS A 123 5.67 6.94 9.52
C HIS A 123 4.23 7.22 9.90
N ASN A 124 3.97 8.42 10.42
CA ASN A 124 2.64 8.86 10.82
C ASN A 124 2.18 10.00 9.89
N TYR A 125 1.00 9.86 9.29
CA TYR A 125 0.35 10.86 8.44
C TYR A 125 -1.02 11.33 9.01
N GLU A 126 -1.23 11.20 10.31
CA GLU A 126 -2.43 11.62 11.06
C GLU A 126 -2.54 13.13 11.25
N PHE A 127 -2.34 13.87 10.18
CA PHE A 127 -2.40 15.33 10.28
C PHE A 127 -3.83 15.82 10.06
N GLU A 128 -4.31 16.66 10.98
CA GLU A 128 -5.68 17.18 10.98
C GLU A 128 -6.00 18.01 9.71
N ASN A 129 -4.99 18.67 9.16
CA ASN A 129 -5.12 19.39 7.89
C ASN A 129 -5.46 18.46 6.70
N LEU A 130 -5.00 17.22 6.71
CA LEU A 130 -5.31 16.23 5.66
C LEU A 130 -6.73 15.67 5.80
N LYS A 131 -7.29 15.68 7.01
CA LYS A 131 -8.69 15.30 7.23
C LYS A 131 -9.65 16.33 6.68
N SER A 132 -9.26 17.61 6.67
CA SER A 132 -10.12 18.73 6.26
C SER A 132 -11.45 18.75 7.04
N GLY A 133 -11.39 18.49 8.36
CA GLY A 133 -12.54 18.44 9.26
C GLY A 133 -13.43 17.19 9.13
N ARG A 134 -13.05 16.22 8.28
CA ARG A 134 -13.78 14.95 8.14
C ARG A 134 -13.35 13.97 9.22
N ILE A 135 -14.33 13.25 9.75
CA ILE A 135 -14.13 12.17 10.75
C ILE A 135 -14.34 10.78 10.16
N GLN A 136 -14.95 10.71 8.96
CA GLN A 136 -15.23 9.47 8.25
C GLN A 136 -14.67 9.59 6.83
N PHE A 137 -14.07 8.50 6.37
CA PHE A 137 -13.43 8.39 5.07
C PHE A 137 -14.04 7.24 4.30
N SER A 138 -14.21 7.42 3.00
CA SER A 138 -14.87 6.44 2.13
C SER A 138 -14.03 5.19 1.89
N ARG A 139 -12.70 5.31 2.02
CA ARG A 139 -11.74 4.24 1.83
C ARG A 139 -10.73 4.16 2.96
N LEU A 140 -10.34 2.92 3.25
CA LEU A 140 -9.19 2.60 4.10
C LEU A 140 -7.87 2.94 3.37
N PRO A 141 -6.76 3.09 4.10
CA PRO A 141 -5.46 3.35 3.48
C PRO A 141 -5.02 2.23 2.54
N ILE A 142 -4.80 2.56 1.27
CA ILE A 142 -4.29 1.64 0.25
C ILE A 142 -2.78 1.84 0.16
N LEU A 143 -1.99 0.76 0.20
CA LEU A 143 -0.54 0.80 0.17
C LEU A 143 -0.03 0.17 -1.14
N ARG A 144 0.80 0.90 -1.88
CA ARG A 144 1.40 0.41 -3.13
C ARG A 144 2.89 0.68 -3.18
N VAL A 145 3.63 -0.26 -3.74
CA VAL A 145 5.08 -0.17 -3.94
C VAL A 145 5.36 -0.16 -5.43
N ASP A 146 6.25 0.72 -5.86
CA ASP A 146 6.69 0.78 -7.24
C ASP A 146 7.43 -0.51 -7.63
N PRO A 147 7.14 -1.13 -8.79
CA PRO A 147 7.77 -2.39 -9.21
C PRO A 147 9.30 -2.35 -9.26
N LEU A 148 9.88 -1.19 -9.56
CA LEU A 148 11.34 -0.99 -9.59
C LEU A 148 11.91 -0.60 -8.22
N GLN A 149 11.13 -0.72 -7.14
CA GLN A 149 11.54 -0.48 -5.76
C GLN A 149 12.13 0.93 -5.57
N ARG A 150 11.46 1.94 -6.13
CA ARG A 150 11.90 3.34 -6.09
C ARG A 150 11.23 4.14 -4.98
N CYS A 151 9.95 3.87 -4.75
CA CYS A 151 9.15 4.48 -3.70
C CYS A 151 7.97 3.57 -3.33
N ALA A 152 7.32 3.91 -2.23
CA ALA A 152 5.99 3.45 -1.89
C ALA A 152 5.05 4.65 -1.72
N VAL A 153 3.76 4.41 -1.92
CA VAL A 153 2.70 5.39 -1.78
C VAL A 153 1.58 4.82 -0.93
N LEU A 154 1.09 5.63 0.01
CA LEU A 154 -0.08 5.35 0.81
C LEU A 154 -1.19 6.34 0.46
N LEU A 155 -2.40 5.84 0.23
CA LEU A 155 -3.60 6.68 0.15
C LEU A 155 -3.99 7.12 1.57
N VAL A 156 -4.03 8.42 1.80
CA VAL A 156 -4.37 9.05 3.07
C VAL A 156 -5.70 9.78 2.92
N TYR A 157 -6.69 9.39 3.72
CA TYR A 157 -8.00 10.04 3.80
C TYR A 157 -8.68 10.30 2.44
N ASP A 158 -8.65 9.30 1.56
CA ASP A 158 -9.26 9.24 0.22
C ASP A 158 -8.93 10.37 -0.79
N ARG A 159 -7.98 11.27 -0.47
CA ARG A 159 -7.61 12.44 -1.32
C ARG A 159 -6.13 12.76 -1.38
N HIS A 160 -5.36 12.32 -0.39
CA HIS A 160 -3.95 12.64 -0.27
C HIS A 160 -3.11 11.40 -0.51
N LEU A 161 -1.90 11.61 -1.02
CA LEU A 161 -0.91 10.56 -1.14
C LEU A 161 0.26 10.90 -0.22
N ALA A 162 0.64 9.95 0.63
CA ALA A 162 1.91 9.98 1.33
C ALA A 162 2.93 9.19 0.51
N VAL A 163 3.96 9.89 0.01
CA VAL A 163 5.02 9.32 -0.81
C VAL A 163 6.23 9.04 0.07
N MET A 164 6.74 7.82 -0.01
CA MET A 164 7.91 7.32 0.70
C MET A 164 9.00 6.97 -0.31
N PRO A 165 9.89 7.92 -0.68
CA PRO A 165 10.97 7.63 -1.61
C PRO A 165 12.05 6.77 -0.94
N PHE A 166 12.56 5.78 -1.66
CA PHE A 166 13.63 4.93 -1.15
C PHE A 166 14.99 5.54 -1.55
N ARG A 167 16.00 5.41 -0.68
CA ARG A 167 17.37 5.79 -1.03
C ARG A 167 17.86 4.87 -2.13
N ARG A 168 18.38 5.49 -3.19
CA ARG A 168 19.12 4.82 -4.25
C ARG A 168 20.59 5.18 -4.11
N SER A 169 21.46 4.22 -4.38
CA SER A 169 22.91 4.43 -4.40
C SER A 169 23.32 5.15 -5.69
N GLU A 170 22.86 6.37 -5.91
CA GLU A 170 23.34 7.24 -6.99
C GLU A 170 24.36 8.23 -6.40
N THR A 171 25.59 7.74 -6.20
CA THR A 171 26.76 8.57 -5.86
C THR A 171 27.71 8.72 -7.04
N LEU A 172 27.24 8.69 -8.30
CA LEU A 172 28.09 8.80 -9.49
C LEU A 172 27.54 9.64 -10.65
N ALA A 173 26.61 10.57 -10.41
CA ALA A 173 26.25 11.56 -11.43
C ALA A 173 26.06 12.95 -10.81
N THR A 174 27.13 13.74 -10.91
CA THR A 174 27.12 15.20 -10.99
C THR A 174 26.81 15.99 -9.72
N GLY A 175 27.89 16.26 -8.97
CA GLY A 175 28.19 17.62 -8.52
C GLY A 175 27.49 18.14 -7.27
N ASP A 176 27.82 17.60 -6.09
CA ASP A 176 27.81 18.40 -4.87
C ASP A 176 29.06 18.08 -4.04
N LYS A 177 30.07 18.93 -4.19
CA LYS A 177 31.38 18.87 -3.55
C LYS A 177 31.41 19.60 -2.21
N TYR A 178 30.34 19.67 -1.42
CA TYR A 178 30.41 20.28 -0.09
C TYR A 178 29.51 19.55 0.92
N LEU A 179 30.15 19.05 1.99
CA LEU A 179 29.59 18.32 3.14
C LEU A 179 29.20 16.84 2.96
N SER A 180 30.21 15.99 2.83
CA SER A 180 30.22 14.75 3.65
C SER A 180 31.66 14.26 3.81
N LYS A 181 32.14 14.22 5.07
CA LYS A 181 33.34 13.45 5.42
C LYS A 181 33.18 12.02 4.88
N PRO A 182 34.20 11.43 4.22
CA PRO A 182 34.09 10.07 3.72
C PRO A 182 33.96 9.14 4.93
N LEU A 183 32.79 8.49 5.07
CA LEU A 183 32.65 7.38 5.99
C LEU A 183 33.59 6.30 5.48
N SER A 184 34.55 5.97 6.33
CA SER A 184 35.59 4.99 6.08
C SER A 184 35.03 3.72 5.45
N THR A 185 35.76 3.26 4.43
CA THR A 185 35.70 1.95 3.79
C THR A 185 35.51 0.83 4.81
N ALA A 186 34.27 0.46 5.12
CA ALA A 186 33.93 -0.77 5.80
C ALA A 186 33.90 -1.91 4.77
N LYS A 187 35.07 -2.33 4.31
CA LYS A 187 35.23 -3.65 3.71
C LYS A 187 35.07 -4.68 4.84
N GLY A 188 33.97 -5.43 4.82
CA GLY A 188 33.81 -6.65 5.63
C GLY A 188 32.78 -6.58 6.75
N ARG A 189 31.49 -6.68 6.39
CA ARG A 189 30.37 -7.36 7.09
C ARG A 189 29.10 -6.98 6.32
N GLN A 190 28.26 -7.95 5.97
CA GLN A 190 27.06 -7.70 5.19
C GLN A 190 26.12 -6.79 6.00
N SER A 191 26.07 -5.49 5.67
CA SER A 191 25.44 -4.46 6.50
C SER A 191 23.91 -4.50 6.51
N TRP A 192 23.29 -5.31 5.66
CA TRP A 192 21.84 -5.39 5.52
C TRP A 192 21.20 -6.17 6.70
N GLU A 193 21.88 -7.19 7.25
CA GLU A 193 21.37 -8.04 8.35
C GLU A 193 21.20 -7.29 9.69
N ARG A 194 21.90 -6.17 9.89
CA ARG A 194 21.88 -5.40 11.14
C ARG A 194 21.53 -3.93 10.94
N ARG A 195 20.80 -3.59 9.88
CA ARG A 195 20.42 -2.19 9.68
C ARG A 195 19.42 -1.78 10.76
N ALA A 196 19.72 -0.73 11.50
CA ALA A 196 18.83 -0.21 12.55
C ALA A 196 17.62 0.55 11.99
N THR A 197 17.71 1.08 10.77
CA THR A 197 16.67 1.95 10.18
C THR A 197 16.51 1.71 8.68
N ALA A 198 15.27 1.79 8.17
CA ALA A 198 15.01 1.64 6.75
C ALA A 198 15.69 2.76 5.92
N PRO A 199 16.25 2.47 4.73
CA PRO A 199 16.95 3.45 3.91
C PRO A 199 15.97 4.31 3.10
N LEU A 200 15.13 5.08 3.80
CA LEU A 200 14.15 5.98 3.21
C LEU A 200 14.70 7.40 3.11
N LEU A 201 14.26 8.15 2.09
CA LEU A 201 14.40 9.61 2.05
C LEU A 201 13.27 10.26 2.87
N ALA A 202 13.35 11.57 3.05
CA ALA A 202 12.28 12.32 3.72
C ALA A 202 10.96 12.15 2.96
N THR A 203 9.97 11.60 3.65
CA THR A 203 8.63 11.36 3.12
C THR A 203 7.86 12.68 2.99
N PHE A 204 6.94 12.77 2.05
CA PHE A 204 6.11 13.96 1.85
C PHE A 204 4.68 13.59 1.48
N THR A 205 3.75 14.49 1.74
CA THR A 205 2.35 14.35 1.35
C THR A 205 2.05 15.26 0.15
N THR A 206 1.22 14.79 -0.76
CA THR A 206 0.75 15.55 -1.93
C THR A 206 -0.76 15.38 -2.08
N CYS A 207 -1.43 16.39 -2.65
CA CYS A 207 -2.83 16.30 -2.99
C CYS A 207 -2.97 15.68 -4.38
N LEU A 208 -4.02 14.88 -4.57
CA LEU A 208 -4.41 14.41 -5.88
C LEU A 208 -5.18 15.52 -6.61
N SER A 209 -4.65 15.95 -7.76
CA SER A 209 -5.30 16.88 -8.66
C SER A 209 -5.30 16.32 -10.08
N SER A 210 -6.38 16.57 -10.83
CA SER A 210 -6.51 16.22 -12.24
C SER A 210 -5.62 17.11 -13.11
N SER A 211 -5.56 16.81 -14.42
CA SER A 211 -4.86 17.62 -15.42
C SER A 211 -5.46 19.02 -15.56
N THR A 212 -6.76 19.17 -15.28
CA THR A 212 -7.49 20.45 -15.25
C THR A 212 -7.32 21.22 -13.94
N GLY A 213 -6.61 20.64 -12.95
CA GLY A 213 -6.39 21.24 -11.64
C GLY A 213 -7.53 20.99 -10.64
N GLU A 214 -8.55 20.22 -11.02
CA GLU A 214 -9.64 19.82 -10.13
C GLU A 214 -9.15 18.78 -9.11
N LYS A 215 -9.69 18.83 -7.90
CA LYS A 215 -9.32 17.86 -6.85
C LYS A 215 -9.91 16.50 -7.17
N ILE A 216 -9.06 15.49 -7.22
CA ILE A 216 -9.48 14.09 -7.30
C ILE A 216 -10.00 13.68 -5.93
N ASN A 217 -11.26 13.26 -5.89
CA ASN A 217 -11.91 12.74 -4.69
C ASN A 217 -12.41 11.31 -4.94
N ASN A 218 -12.71 10.59 -3.86
CA ASN A 218 -13.25 9.23 -3.89
C ASN A 218 -12.38 8.29 -4.74
N VAL A 219 -11.10 8.18 -4.37
CA VAL A 219 -10.23 7.15 -4.95
C VAL A 219 -10.83 5.78 -4.67
N LEU A 220 -10.94 4.95 -5.71
CA LEU A 220 -11.46 3.59 -5.61
C LEU A 220 -10.33 2.58 -5.45
N ASP A 221 -9.28 2.71 -6.27
CA ASP A 221 -8.07 1.88 -6.22
C ASP A 221 -6.89 2.62 -6.89
N MET A 222 -5.68 2.16 -6.63
CA MET A 222 -4.47 2.68 -7.25
C MET A 222 -3.41 1.59 -7.44
N GLN A 223 -2.61 1.70 -8.50
CA GLN A 223 -1.61 0.71 -8.84
C GLN A 223 -0.44 1.33 -9.62
N PHE A 224 0.79 0.94 -9.29
CA PHE A 224 1.97 1.37 -10.06
C PHE A 224 2.08 0.62 -11.38
N LEU A 225 2.45 1.35 -12.43
CA LEU A 225 2.63 0.82 -13.78
C LEU A 225 4.07 0.37 -14.02
N HIS A 226 4.23 -0.64 -14.88
CA HIS A 226 5.52 -1.16 -15.29
C HIS A 226 6.02 -0.50 -16.57
N GLY A 227 7.34 -0.36 -16.72
CA GLY A 227 7.97 0.13 -17.96
C GLY A 227 8.30 1.63 -17.99
N PHE A 228 7.93 2.38 -16.95
CA PHE A 228 8.22 3.81 -16.86
C PHE A 228 9.54 4.13 -16.15
N TYR A 229 10.28 5.12 -16.67
CA TYR A 229 11.53 5.60 -16.09
C TYR A 229 11.35 6.35 -14.76
N GLU A 230 10.23 7.07 -14.61
CA GLU A 230 9.76 7.61 -13.33
C GLU A 230 8.69 6.68 -12.73
N PRO A 231 8.50 6.66 -11.40
CA PRO A 231 7.40 5.92 -10.77
C PRO A 231 6.06 6.49 -11.21
N THR A 232 5.31 5.72 -11.99
CA THR A 232 4.01 6.12 -12.52
C THR A 232 2.89 5.37 -11.80
N LEU A 233 2.03 6.11 -11.11
CA LEU A 233 0.89 5.57 -10.38
C LEU A 233 -0.39 5.82 -11.17
N LEU A 234 -1.14 4.76 -11.44
CA LEU A 234 -2.48 4.84 -11.95
C LEU A 234 -3.46 4.94 -10.78
N VAL A 235 -4.41 5.86 -10.85
CA VAL A 235 -5.45 6.09 -9.84
C VAL A 235 -6.80 5.98 -10.51
N LEU A 236 -7.63 5.05 -10.05
CA LEU A 236 -9.04 4.95 -10.40
C LEU A 236 -9.83 5.70 -9.33
N TYR A 237 -10.70 6.62 -9.74
CA TYR A 237 -11.46 7.46 -8.83
C TYR A 237 -12.83 7.81 -9.41
N GLU A 238 -13.72 8.31 -8.57
CA GLU A 238 -15.05 8.75 -8.98
C GLU A 238 -15.29 10.20 -8.51
N PRO A 239 -15.16 11.21 -9.40
CA PRO A 239 -15.33 12.62 -9.02
C PRO A 239 -16.64 12.88 -8.28
N ILE A 240 -17.73 12.23 -8.74
CA ILE A 240 -19.05 12.33 -8.11
C ILE A 240 -19.65 10.94 -7.97
N GLY A 241 -19.70 10.45 -6.72
CA GLY A 241 -20.24 9.15 -6.37
C GLY A 241 -21.65 8.87 -6.93
N THR A 242 -21.83 7.69 -7.50
CA THR A 242 -23.13 7.13 -7.91
C THR A 242 -23.35 5.74 -7.32
N TRP A 243 -24.54 5.18 -7.56
CA TRP A 243 -24.89 3.81 -7.16
C TRP A 243 -25.94 3.25 -8.12
N ALA A 244 -26.17 1.93 -8.08
CA ALA A 244 -26.99 1.21 -9.05
C ALA A 244 -28.39 1.82 -9.28
N GLY A 245 -29.08 2.32 -8.25
CA GLY A 245 -30.40 2.94 -8.40
C GLY A 245 -30.41 4.34 -9.02
N ARG A 246 -29.25 4.98 -9.16
CA ARG A 246 -29.09 6.29 -9.83
C ARG A 246 -28.48 6.20 -11.22
N VAL A 247 -28.27 4.98 -11.74
CA VAL A 247 -27.71 4.73 -13.07
C VAL A 247 -28.58 5.31 -14.19
N SER A 248 -29.88 5.47 -13.96
CA SER A 248 -30.77 6.16 -14.92
C SER A 248 -30.44 7.66 -15.05
N ALA A 249 -29.96 8.29 -13.97
CA ALA A 249 -29.63 9.70 -13.93
C ALA A 249 -28.15 9.98 -14.24
N ARG A 250 -27.25 9.07 -13.84
CA ARG A 250 -25.79 9.21 -14.03
C ARG A 250 -25.18 7.86 -14.36
N ARG A 251 -24.61 7.78 -15.54
CA ARG A 251 -23.81 6.64 -16.02
C ARG A 251 -22.37 7.08 -16.13
N ASP A 252 -21.49 6.09 -16.18
CA ASP A 252 -20.11 6.27 -16.57
C ASP A 252 -19.39 7.37 -15.77
N THR A 253 -19.43 7.25 -14.44
CA THR A 253 -18.91 8.27 -13.52
C THR A 253 -17.46 8.05 -13.11
N CYS A 254 -16.87 6.90 -13.38
CA CYS A 254 -15.49 6.61 -13.01
C CYS A 254 -14.50 7.29 -13.96
N CYS A 255 -13.34 7.64 -13.43
CA CYS A 255 -12.24 8.23 -14.15
C CYS A 255 -10.93 7.55 -13.73
N ILE A 256 -9.96 7.54 -14.64
CA ILE A 256 -8.60 7.09 -14.36
C ILE A 256 -7.61 8.19 -14.70
N VAL A 257 -6.58 8.33 -13.88
CA VAL A 257 -5.46 9.24 -14.12
C VAL A 257 -4.13 8.54 -13.85
N ALA A 258 -3.15 8.78 -14.70
CA ALA A 258 -1.77 8.34 -14.51
C ALA A 258 -0.92 9.53 -14.05
N LEU A 259 -0.27 9.37 -12.90
CA LEU A 259 0.58 10.37 -12.26
C LEU A 259 2.04 9.92 -12.33
N SER A 260 2.93 10.74 -12.90
CA SER A 260 4.38 10.48 -12.87
C SER A 260 5.03 11.17 -11.70
N PHE A 261 5.67 10.43 -10.80
CA PHE A 261 6.31 11.00 -9.61
C PHE A 261 7.75 11.42 -9.89
N ASN A 262 8.00 12.73 -9.78
CA ASN A 262 9.35 13.24 -9.64
C ASN A 262 9.73 13.30 -8.15
N LEU A 263 10.45 12.29 -7.67
CA LEU A 263 10.80 12.14 -6.25
C LEU A 263 11.74 13.25 -5.74
N GLN A 264 12.55 13.86 -6.61
CA GLN A 264 13.48 14.93 -6.25
C GLN A 264 12.75 16.27 -6.10
N LYS A 265 11.91 16.62 -7.09
CA LYS A 265 11.12 17.85 -7.09
C LYS A 265 9.87 17.76 -6.22
N ARG A 266 9.52 16.55 -5.76
CA ARG A 266 8.28 16.26 -5.00
C ARG A 266 7.02 16.68 -5.74
N THR A 267 7.01 16.46 -7.05
CA THR A 267 5.88 16.77 -7.93
C THR A 267 5.34 15.51 -8.59
N ASN A 268 4.05 15.54 -8.93
CA ASN A 268 3.33 14.42 -9.53
C ASN A 268 2.44 14.88 -10.70
N PRO A 269 3.02 15.34 -11.83
CA PRO A 269 2.25 15.71 -13.01
C PRO A 269 1.40 14.56 -13.55
N VAL A 270 0.24 14.93 -14.10
CA VAL A 270 -0.62 14.03 -14.86
C VAL A 270 -0.03 13.81 -16.24
N ILE A 271 0.25 12.56 -16.59
CA ILE A 271 0.76 12.19 -17.91
C ILE A 271 -0.34 11.73 -18.85
N TRP A 272 -1.42 11.17 -18.30
CA TRP A 272 -2.54 10.62 -19.05
C TRP A 272 -3.77 10.53 -18.16
N PHE A 273 -4.95 10.62 -18.76
CA PHE A 273 -6.22 10.44 -18.07
C PHE A 273 -7.29 9.93 -19.02
N GLN A 274 -8.30 9.27 -18.47
CA GLN A 274 -9.50 8.83 -19.18
C GLN A 274 -10.71 9.06 -18.29
N GLU A 275 -11.73 9.68 -18.88
CA GLU A 275 -13.00 9.96 -18.22
C GLU A 275 -14.11 9.07 -18.79
N SER A 276 -15.29 9.14 -18.18
CA SER A 276 -16.49 8.43 -18.63
C SER A 276 -16.33 6.90 -18.63
N LEU A 277 -15.62 6.34 -17.66
CA LEU A 277 -15.55 4.90 -17.43
C LEU A 277 -16.80 4.43 -16.68
N PRO A 278 -17.22 3.16 -16.86
CA PRO A 278 -18.38 2.61 -16.17
C PRO A 278 -18.35 2.87 -14.67
N TYR A 279 -19.51 3.23 -14.12
CA TYR A 279 -19.63 3.61 -12.71
C TYR A 279 -19.30 2.47 -11.72
N ASP A 280 -19.30 1.24 -12.20
CA ASP A 280 -19.11 0.02 -11.42
C ASP A 280 -17.67 -0.51 -11.49
N CYS A 281 -16.71 0.32 -11.94
CA CYS A 281 -15.30 0.00 -11.84
C CYS A 281 -14.87 -0.14 -10.36
N SER A 282 -14.21 -1.24 -10.00
CA SER A 282 -13.86 -1.55 -8.61
C SER A 282 -12.37 -1.54 -8.31
N CYS A 283 -11.54 -2.04 -9.23
CA CYS A 283 -10.09 -2.18 -9.01
C CYS A 283 -9.30 -2.07 -10.32
N VAL A 284 -7.99 -1.86 -10.16
CA VAL A 284 -7.03 -1.74 -11.26
C VAL A 284 -5.83 -2.65 -11.01
N TYR A 285 -5.45 -3.44 -12.01
CA TYR A 285 -4.21 -4.24 -11.99
C TYR A 285 -3.23 -3.76 -13.04
N SER A 286 -1.94 -3.71 -12.71
CA SER A 286 -0.89 -3.42 -13.68
C SER A 286 -0.36 -4.70 -14.30
N VAL A 287 -0.10 -4.67 -15.61
CA VAL A 287 0.46 -5.81 -16.34
C VAL A 287 1.99 -5.76 -16.25
N PRO A 288 2.65 -6.84 -15.80
CA PRO A 288 4.10 -6.86 -15.71
C PRO A 288 4.78 -6.84 -17.09
N GLN A 289 6.08 -6.58 -17.10
CA GLN A 289 6.91 -6.75 -18.30
C GLN A 289 6.90 -8.22 -18.78
N PRO A 290 7.03 -8.49 -20.10
CA PRO A 290 7.54 -7.61 -21.16
C PRO A 290 6.49 -6.72 -21.83
N ILE A 291 5.20 -6.98 -21.61
CA ILE A 291 4.12 -6.22 -22.24
C ILE A 291 4.13 -4.77 -21.73
N GLY A 292 4.18 -4.55 -20.40
CA GLY A 292 4.40 -3.24 -19.76
C GLY A 292 3.38 -2.15 -20.17
N MET A 293 3.27 -1.02 -19.47
CA MET A 293 2.35 0.09 -19.85
C MET A 293 0.84 -0.23 -19.88
N PHE A 294 0.45 -1.50 -19.77
CA PHE A 294 -0.92 -1.95 -19.76
C PHE A 294 -1.43 -2.08 -18.33
N PHE A 295 -2.70 -1.74 -18.15
CA PHE A 295 -3.43 -2.00 -16.92
C PHE A 295 -4.77 -2.66 -17.24
N LEU A 296 -5.41 -3.24 -16.23
CA LEU A 296 -6.70 -3.91 -16.23
C LEU A 296 -7.61 -3.21 -15.25
N VAL A 297 -8.69 -2.62 -15.72
CA VAL A 297 -9.81 -2.19 -14.88
C VAL A 297 -10.78 -3.36 -14.72
N VAL A 298 -11.41 -3.53 -13.56
CA VAL A 298 -12.47 -4.51 -13.35
C VAL A 298 -13.79 -3.78 -13.13
N SER A 299 -14.82 -4.16 -13.87
CA SER A 299 -16.20 -3.65 -13.74
C SER A 299 -17.19 -4.82 -13.93
N LEU A 300 -18.35 -4.72 -13.28
CA LEU A 300 -19.42 -5.74 -13.30
C LEU A 300 -20.19 -5.76 -14.62
N VAL A 301 -20.18 -4.69 -15.40
CA VAL A 301 -20.91 -4.52 -16.67
C VAL A 301 -19.95 -4.15 -17.80
N ALA A 302 -20.11 -4.85 -18.93
CA ALA A 302 -19.33 -4.64 -20.14
C ALA A 302 -19.59 -3.27 -20.77
N SER A 303 -18.55 -2.42 -20.83
CA SER A 303 -18.56 -1.20 -21.64
C SER A 303 -17.20 -0.93 -22.29
N TYR A 304 -17.24 -0.27 -23.44
CA TYR A 304 -16.17 -0.14 -24.44
C TYR A 304 -15.66 1.32 -24.49
N ILE A 305 -14.35 1.57 -24.42
CA ILE A 305 -13.74 2.89 -24.74
C ILE A 305 -12.37 2.71 -25.42
N LYS A 306 -12.10 3.49 -26.48
CA LYS A 306 -10.82 3.53 -27.21
C LYS A 306 -10.53 4.91 -27.84
N TYR A 307 -9.25 5.27 -27.89
CA TYR A 307 -8.54 5.93 -29.02
C TYR A 307 -7.08 5.38 -29.05
N GLY A 308 -6.42 4.85 -30.10
CA GLY A 308 -6.66 4.68 -31.56
C GLY A 308 -6.16 3.31 -32.13
N PRO A 309 -5.82 3.18 -33.44
CA PRO A 309 -6.54 2.41 -34.48
C PRO A 309 -6.86 0.93 -34.25
N LYS A 310 -6.21 0.15 -33.35
CA LYS A 310 -6.63 -1.25 -33.04
C LYS A 310 -6.48 -1.56 -31.55
N THR A 311 -7.60 -1.93 -30.93
CA THR A 311 -7.77 -2.35 -29.52
C THR A 311 -8.57 -3.63 -29.57
N PHE A 312 -8.22 -4.59 -28.70
CA PHE A 312 -8.89 -5.88 -28.62
C PHE A 312 -9.60 -5.99 -27.27
N SER A 313 -10.88 -6.38 -27.32
CA SER A 313 -11.70 -6.68 -26.15
C SER A 313 -12.24 -8.10 -26.31
N ILE A 314 -12.21 -8.88 -25.25
CA ILE A 314 -12.70 -10.26 -25.22
C ILE A 314 -13.81 -10.32 -24.16
N CYS A 315 -15.06 -10.54 -24.60
CA CYS A 315 -16.20 -10.71 -23.72
C CYS A 315 -16.26 -12.14 -23.17
N TYR A 316 -15.93 -12.32 -21.90
CA TYR A 316 -16.42 -13.43 -21.08
C TYR A 316 -16.88 -12.84 -19.73
N PHE A 317 -17.66 -13.61 -18.96
CA PHE A 317 -18.43 -13.30 -17.73
C PHE A 317 -17.71 -12.54 -16.56
N SER A 318 -16.53 -11.97 -16.79
CA SER A 318 -15.75 -11.09 -15.92
C SER A 318 -14.73 -10.32 -16.79
N CYS A 319 -14.96 -9.05 -17.11
CA CYS A 319 -14.20 -8.33 -18.16
C CYS A 319 -12.86 -7.75 -17.66
N LEU A 320 -11.80 -8.01 -18.44
CA LEU A 320 -10.44 -7.44 -18.38
C LEU A 320 -10.36 -6.18 -19.27
N TYR A 321 -9.93 -5.03 -18.76
CA TYR A 321 -9.71 -3.82 -19.58
C TYR A 321 -8.23 -3.55 -19.83
N ILE A 322 -7.62 -4.07 -20.90
CA ILE A 322 -6.20 -3.82 -21.25
C ILE A 322 -6.04 -2.43 -21.88
N CYS A 323 -5.48 -1.45 -21.16
CA CYS A 323 -5.27 -0.08 -21.68
C CYS A 323 -3.79 0.28 -21.73
N CYS A 324 -3.27 0.63 -22.91
CA CYS A 324 -1.86 0.98 -23.15
C CYS A 324 -1.64 2.48 -22.93
N LEU A 325 -0.66 2.86 -22.13
CA LEU A 325 -0.05 4.18 -22.30
C LEU A 325 0.92 4.10 -23.49
N THR A 326 0.63 4.84 -24.56
CA THR A 326 1.61 5.17 -25.62
C THR A 326 2.23 6.52 -25.34
#